data_AF-A0A1C5RPT7-F1
#
_entry.id   AF-A0A1C5RPT7-F1
#
_cell.length_a   1.000
_cell.length_b   1.000
_cell.length_c   1.000
_cell.angle_alpha   90.00
_cell.angle_beta   90.00
_cell.angle_gamma   90.00
#
_symmetry.space_group_name_H-M   'P 1'
#
loop_
_entity.id
_entity.type
_entity.pdbx_description
1 polymer ?
#
loop_
_entity_poly.entity_id
_entity_poly.type
_entity_poly.pdbx_seq_one_letter_code
_entity_poly.pdbx_strand_id
1 'polypeptide(L)'
;MPGYKDWIDAIDIKVDYFSAFMKAWIAFNAWYNFSGEVPVGNDKACIEYIASQTNRFKTYMINLINAENTDGSAYRENIAKLHSALLNAAITTQEYIGVRQSVSFAEVAVKNANTLNRKGYYQHNYECSRAHGKTKTVITAKATGNIIFNFEQDGYDIDVLRQQSGFTSLTGRQQEKCEECYKELTPYRNTSVLATGQNTKQIGVYNFVNDAGKISEAIVIILYMLRCCLAHGDISPDESANEVYKYAYEVLCAPLKKLK
;
A
#
# COMPACT_ATOMS: atom_id res chain seq x y z
N MET A 1 36.89 37.42 10.25
CA MET A 1 35.61 37.61 10.98
C MET A 1 34.52 37.06 10.08
N PRO A 2 33.61 36.22 10.58
CA PRO A 2 32.45 35.79 9.79
C PRO A 2 31.63 37.01 9.36
N GLY A 3 31.32 37.11 8.07
CA GLY A 3 30.53 38.19 7.50
C GLY A 3 29.03 37.98 7.67
N TYR A 4 28.21 39.00 7.44
CA TYR A 4 26.74 38.90 7.56
C TYR A 4 26.12 37.83 6.64
N LYS A 5 26.79 37.47 5.54
CA LYS A 5 26.40 36.38 4.64
C LYS A 5 26.54 35.01 5.29
N ASP A 6 27.61 34.79 6.06
CA ASP A 6 27.80 33.55 6.82
C ASP A 6 26.70 33.35 7.88
N TRP A 7 26.18 34.46 8.43
CA TRP A 7 25.02 34.44 9.32
C TRP A 7 23.71 34.17 8.58
N ILE A 8 23.54 34.71 7.37
CA ILE A 8 22.36 34.41 6.54
C ILE A 8 22.34 32.92 6.16
N ASP A 9 23.48 32.37 5.77
CA ASP A 9 23.61 30.94 5.43
C ASP A 9 23.41 30.04 6.67
N ALA A 10 23.65 30.57 7.88
CA ALA A 10 23.42 29.88 9.15
C ALA A 10 22.00 30.05 9.71
N ILE A 11 21.14 30.89 9.10
CA ILE A 11 19.71 31.03 9.51
C ILE A 11 18.92 29.77 9.16
N ASP A 12 19.35 29.00 8.16
CA ASP A 12 18.67 27.79 7.72
C ASP A 12 18.70 26.71 8.81
N ILE A 13 17.65 26.71 9.64
CA ILE A 13 17.39 25.66 10.62
C ILE A 13 17.04 24.39 9.83
N LYS A 14 17.98 23.45 9.80
CA LYS A 14 17.73 22.09 9.28
C LYS A 14 16.86 21.32 10.28
N VAL A 15 15.56 21.43 10.10
CA VAL A 15 14.60 20.62 10.86
C VAL A 15 14.77 19.16 10.46
N ASP A 16 15.03 18.31 11.44
CA ASP A 16 15.07 16.86 11.29
C ASP A 16 13.64 16.30 11.20
N TYR A 17 13.15 16.16 9.97
CA TYR A 17 11.83 15.61 9.72
C TYR A 17 11.79 14.09 9.80
N PHE A 18 12.93 13.39 9.78
CA PHE A 18 12.98 11.95 10.08
C PHE A 18 12.52 11.71 11.52
N SER A 19 13.11 12.44 12.48
CA SER A 19 12.71 12.36 13.88
C SER A 19 11.28 12.84 14.11
N ALA A 20 10.85 13.91 13.44
CA ALA A 20 9.48 14.42 13.55
C ALA A 20 8.46 13.38 13.05
N PHE A 21 8.71 12.77 11.90
CA PHE A 21 7.89 11.71 11.33
C PHE A 21 7.83 10.49 12.24
N MET A 22 8.97 9.99 12.74
CA MET A 22 8.98 8.84 13.66
C MET A 22 8.22 9.12 14.95
N LYS A 23 8.31 10.34 15.50
CA LYS A 23 7.53 10.72 16.68
C LYS A 23 6.02 10.71 16.39
N ALA A 24 5.60 11.20 15.23
CA ALA A 24 4.20 11.12 14.80
C ALA A 24 3.76 9.67 14.57
N TRP A 25 4.63 8.84 13.97
CA TRP A 25 4.39 7.42 13.76
C TRP A 25 4.24 6.66 15.08
N ILE A 26 5.05 6.96 16.10
CA ILE A 26 4.91 6.36 17.43
C ILE A 26 3.55 6.69 18.05
N ALA A 27 3.06 7.94 17.90
CA ALA A 27 1.73 8.31 18.37
C ALA A 27 0.62 7.60 17.57
N PHE A 28 0.80 7.42 16.26
CA PHE A 28 -0.10 6.62 15.42
C PHE A 28 -0.11 5.14 15.82
N ASN A 29 1.07 4.56 16.10
CA ASN A 29 1.22 3.21 16.66
C ASN A 29 0.51 3.06 18.00
N ALA A 30 0.68 4.02 18.91
CA ALA A 30 -0.02 4.00 20.18
C ALA A 30 -1.53 4.03 19.99
N TRP A 31 -2.03 4.89 19.10
CA TRP A 31 -3.47 4.94 18.81
C TRP A 31 -3.99 3.59 18.32
N TYR A 32 -3.41 2.98 17.27
CA TYR A 32 -3.99 1.74 16.74
C TYR A 32 -3.82 0.55 17.70
N ASN A 33 -2.78 0.51 18.55
CA ASN A 33 -2.60 -0.57 19.52
C ASN A 33 -3.49 -0.44 20.76
N PHE A 34 -3.85 0.77 21.17
CA PHE A 34 -4.51 1.01 22.46
C PHE A 34 -5.93 1.60 22.35
N SER A 35 -6.38 2.00 21.16
CA SER A 35 -7.75 2.53 20.98
C SER A 35 -8.85 1.48 21.05
N GLY A 36 -8.52 0.21 20.82
CA GLY A 36 -9.51 -0.86 20.65
C GLY A 36 -10.22 -0.85 19.28
N GLU A 37 -9.88 0.08 18.38
CA GLU A 37 -10.49 0.18 17.04
C GLU A 37 -9.87 -0.77 16.01
N VAL A 38 -8.60 -1.14 16.22
CA VAL A 38 -7.83 -1.97 15.30
C VAL A 38 -7.56 -3.33 15.96
N PRO A 39 -7.83 -4.46 15.27
CA PRO A 39 -7.56 -5.78 15.80
C PRO A 39 -6.08 -5.95 16.16
N VAL A 40 -5.83 -6.69 17.23
CA VAL A 40 -4.46 -7.06 17.63
C VAL A 40 -3.83 -7.91 16.53
N GLY A 41 -2.64 -7.52 16.10
CA GLY A 41 -1.90 -8.20 15.05
C GLY A 41 -0.47 -7.68 14.97
N ASN A 42 0.29 -8.21 14.01
CA ASN A 42 1.56 -7.58 13.67
C ASN A 42 1.32 -6.23 12.98
N ASP A 43 2.34 -5.38 12.99
CA ASP A 43 2.30 -4.02 12.45
C ASP A 43 1.70 -3.97 11.04
N LYS A 44 2.12 -4.88 10.15
CA LYS A 44 1.59 -4.99 8.79
C LYS A 44 0.08 -5.27 8.76
N ALA A 45 -0.41 -6.20 9.57
CA ALA A 45 -1.83 -6.55 9.63
C ALA A 45 -2.68 -5.37 10.15
N CYS A 46 -2.18 -4.62 11.13
CA CYS A 46 -2.82 -3.40 11.62
C CYS A 46 -2.91 -2.33 10.53
N ILE A 47 -1.82 -2.08 9.79
CA ILE A 47 -1.80 -1.13 8.68
C ILE A 47 -2.76 -1.54 7.56
N GLU A 48 -2.78 -2.81 7.17
CA GLU A 48 -3.72 -3.32 6.17
C GLU A 48 -5.19 -3.18 6.62
N TYR A 49 -5.46 -3.39 7.90
CA TYR A 49 -6.78 -3.14 8.48
C TYR A 49 -7.15 -1.65 8.41
N ILE A 50 -6.26 -0.76 8.84
CA ILE A 50 -6.51 0.70 8.82
C ILE A 50 -6.70 1.21 7.40
N ALA A 51 -5.95 0.68 6.44
CA ALA A 51 -6.01 1.07 5.04
C ALA A 51 -7.30 0.57 4.36
N SER A 52 -7.80 -0.62 4.72
CA SER A 52 -8.96 -1.24 4.06
C SER A 52 -10.30 -0.96 4.75
N GLN A 53 -10.34 -0.91 6.09
CA GLN A 53 -11.57 -0.79 6.86
C GLN A 53 -11.87 0.66 7.25
N THR A 54 -13.14 0.95 7.54
CA THR A 54 -13.53 2.23 8.14
C THR A 54 -13.03 2.30 9.59
N ASN A 55 -12.32 3.36 9.92
CA ASN A 55 -11.82 3.68 11.25
C ASN A 55 -11.71 5.20 11.39
N ARG A 56 -11.59 5.73 12.62
CA ARG A 56 -11.59 7.19 12.83
C ARG A 56 -10.49 7.92 12.07
N PHE A 57 -9.28 7.35 12.04
CA PHE A 57 -8.16 7.94 11.32
C PHE A 57 -8.43 8.07 9.81
N LYS A 58 -8.91 7.00 9.18
CA LYS A 58 -9.30 7.00 7.75
C LYS A 58 -10.45 7.95 7.47
N THR A 59 -11.47 7.99 8.33
CA THR A 59 -12.58 8.95 8.21
C THR A 59 -12.09 10.39 8.25
N TYR A 60 -11.16 10.74 9.15
CA TYR A 60 -10.60 12.09 9.19
C TYR A 60 -9.78 12.43 7.94
N MET A 61 -9.00 11.50 7.41
CA MET A 61 -8.29 11.70 6.14
C MET A 61 -9.26 11.96 4.99
N ILE A 62 -10.32 11.15 4.85
CA ILE A 62 -11.33 11.31 3.80
C ILE A 62 -12.02 12.68 3.93
N ASN A 63 -12.37 13.08 5.15
CA ASN A 63 -12.97 14.38 5.41
C ASN A 63 -12.04 15.54 5.02
N LEU A 64 -10.74 15.47 5.36
CA LEU A 64 -9.76 16.48 4.98
C LEU A 64 -9.56 16.53 3.45
N ILE A 65 -9.50 15.36 2.79
CA ILE A 65 -9.39 15.27 1.32
C ILE A 65 -10.58 15.97 0.64
N ASN A 66 -11.79 15.83 1.20
CA ASN A 66 -13.01 16.37 0.63
C ASN A 66 -13.37 17.79 1.09
N ALA A 67 -12.79 18.28 2.20
CA ALA A 67 -13.14 19.57 2.75
C ALA A 67 -12.74 20.74 1.83
N GLU A 68 -13.67 21.65 1.57
CA GLU A 68 -13.46 22.85 0.73
C GLU A 68 -12.96 24.06 1.54
N ASN A 69 -12.63 23.86 2.82
CA ASN A 69 -12.08 24.90 3.69
C ASN A 69 -10.54 24.96 3.63
N THR A 70 -9.96 25.91 4.36
CA THR A 70 -8.51 26.12 4.44
C THR A 70 -7.75 24.88 4.92
N ASP A 71 -8.28 24.16 5.92
CA ASP A 71 -7.68 22.92 6.43
C ASP A 71 -7.60 21.84 5.33
N GLY A 72 -8.69 21.65 4.58
CA GLY A 72 -8.73 20.69 3.48
C GLY A 72 -7.82 21.09 2.32
N SER A 73 -7.75 22.38 2.00
CA SER A 73 -6.83 22.90 0.98
C SER A 73 -5.38 22.67 1.38
N ALA A 74 -5.00 22.97 2.62
CA ALA A 74 -3.65 22.75 3.13
C ALA A 74 -3.29 21.26 3.16
N TYR A 75 -4.23 20.40 3.53
CA TYR A 75 -4.01 18.95 3.52
C TYR A 75 -3.77 18.41 2.11
N ARG A 76 -4.60 18.82 1.13
CA ARG A 76 -4.39 18.46 -0.28
C ARG A 76 -3.05 18.97 -0.82
N GLU A 77 -2.66 20.19 -0.45
CA GLU A 77 -1.36 20.74 -0.84
C GLU A 77 -0.19 19.90 -0.28
N ASN A 78 -0.28 19.45 0.98
CA ASN A 78 0.73 18.58 1.56
C ASN A 78 0.78 17.20 0.88
N ILE A 79 -0.36 16.65 0.42
CA ILE A 79 -0.38 15.42 -0.41
C ILE A 79 0.33 15.66 -1.74
N ALA A 80 0.06 16.77 -2.43
CA ALA A 80 0.70 17.11 -3.70
C ALA A 80 2.22 17.26 -3.54
N LYS A 81 2.67 17.91 -2.46
CA LYS A 81 4.08 18.08 -2.14
C LYS A 81 4.75 16.77 -1.75
N LEU A 82 4.07 15.91 -1.01
CA LEU A 82 4.55 14.55 -0.74
C LEU A 82 4.75 13.77 -2.05
N HIS A 83 3.78 13.83 -2.97
CA HIS A 83 3.92 13.20 -4.27
C HIS A 83 5.12 13.74 -5.06
N SER A 84 5.28 15.06 -5.09
CA SER A 84 6.42 15.73 -5.77
C SER A 84 7.76 15.30 -5.18
N ALA A 85 7.86 15.27 -3.84
CA ALA A 85 9.07 14.88 -3.14
C ALA A 85 9.43 13.40 -3.38
N LEU A 86 8.43 12.52 -3.41
CA LEU A 86 8.64 11.10 -3.74
C LEU A 86 9.18 10.89 -5.16
N LEU A 87 8.68 11.66 -6.13
CA LEU A 87 9.20 11.63 -7.51
C LEU A 87 10.65 12.11 -7.60
N ASN A 88 11.03 13.12 -6.79
CA ASN A 88 12.37 13.68 -6.79
C ASN A 88 13.39 12.78 -6.10
N ALA A 89 13.07 12.28 -4.91
CA ALA A 89 13.98 11.46 -4.09
C ALA A 89 14.07 9.99 -4.55
N ALA A 90 13.08 9.51 -5.33
CA ALA A 90 13.02 8.14 -5.86
C ALA A 90 13.27 7.04 -4.81
N ILE A 91 12.64 7.15 -3.64
CA ILE A 91 12.81 6.20 -2.52
C ILE A 91 12.35 4.80 -2.93
N THR A 92 13.18 3.80 -2.65
CA THR A 92 12.88 2.38 -2.89
C THR A 92 12.92 1.58 -1.59
N THR A 93 11.96 0.67 -1.42
CA THR A 93 11.96 -0.29 -0.30
C THR A 93 12.94 -1.44 -0.56
N GLN A 94 13.52 -2.04 0.50
CA GLN A 94 14.42 -3.17 0.35
C GLN A 94 13.71 -4.45 -0.11
N GLU A 95 12.45 -4.69 0.29
CA GLU A 95 11.59 -5.82 -0.14
C GLU A 95 10.18 -5.69 0.47
N TYR A 96 9.29 -4.87 -0.12
CA TYR A 96 7.87 -4.92 0.23
C TYR A 96 7.21 -6.04 -0.58
N ILE A 97 6.78 -7.12 0.08
CA ILE A 97 6.18 -8.31 -0.58
C ILE A 97 7.22 -9.06 -1.45
N GLY A 98 8.47 -9.13 -0.99
CA GLY A 98 9.53 -9.89 -1.69
C GLY A 98 10.05 -9.23 -2.97
N VAL A 99 9.69 -7.97 -3.24
CA VAL A 99 10.20 -7.18 -4.37
C VAL A 99 10.54 -5.77 -3.91
N ARG A 100 11.63 -5.20 -4.42
CA ARG A 100 11.93 -3.77 -4.25
C ARG A 100 10.89 -2.93 -5.00
N GLN A 101 10.17 -2.09 -4.28
CA GLN A 101 9.16 -1.21 -4.86
C GLN A 101 9.51 0.25 -4.60
N SER A 102 9.35 1.08 -5.64
CA SER A 102 9.40 2.53 -5.47
C SER A 102 8.21 2.99 -4.63
N VAL A 103 8.46 3.91 -3.70
CA VAL A 103 7.39 4.51 -2.89
C VAL A 103 6.74 5.60 -3.72
N SER A 104 5.54 5.34 -4.26
CA SER A 104 4.86 6.28 -5.16
C SER A 104 3.34 6.15 -5.12
N PHE A 105 2.64 7.24 -5.42
CA PHE A 105 1.18 7.24 -5.65
C PHE A 105 0.78 6.60 -7.00
N ALA A 106 1.74 6.40 -7.91
CA ALA A 106 1.52 5.72 -9.18
C ALA A 106 1.52 4.19 -9.05
N GLU A 107 2.23 3.65 -8.05
CA GLU A 107 2.45 2.22 -7.87
C GLU A 107 2.31 1.85 -6.39
N VAL A 108 1.08 1.70 -5.93
CA VAL A 108 0.75 1.31 -4.56
C VAL A 108 0.33 -0.15 -4.54
N ALA A 109 1.07 -0.99 -3.82
CA ALA A 109 0.75 -2.39 -3.61
C ALA A 109 -0.37 -2.56 -2.57
N VAL A 110 -1.61 -2.64 -3.03
CA VAL A 110 -2.80 -2.80 -2.18
C VAL A 110 -3.12 -4.28 -1.99
N LYS A 111 -3.48 -4.67 -0.77
CA LYS A 111 -3.89 -6.06 -0.48
C LYS A 111 -5.10 -6.44 -1.32
N ASN A 112 -4.97 -7.54 -2.06
CA ASN A 112 -6.07 -8.09 -2.82
C ASN A 112 -7.09 -8.71 -1.86
N ALA A 113 -8.30 -8.16 -1.79
CA ALA A 113 -9.38 -8.70 -0.97
C ALA A 113 -9.98 -10.00 -1.54
N ASN A 114 -9.72 -10.33 -2.81
CA ASN A 114 -10.23 -11.54 -3.42
C ASN A 114 -9.53 -12.77 -2.82
N THR A 115 -10.27 -13.57 -2.04
CA THR A 115 -9.77 -14.80 -1.41
C THR A 115 -10.28 -16.07 -2.07
N LEU A 116 -11.18 -15.98 -3.05
CA LEU A 116 -11.77 -17.12 -3.74
C LEU A 116 -12.05 -16.77 -5.19
N ASN A 117 -11.49 -17.52 -6.11
CA ASN A 117 -11.82 -17.42 -7.52
C ASN A 117 -12.32 -18.77 -8.04
N ARG A 118 -13.40 -18.72 -8.81
CA ARG A 118 -14.03 -19.90 -9.42
C ARG A 118 -14.29 -19.61 -10.89
N LYS A 119 -13.83 -20.50 -11.76
CA LYS A 119 -14.03 -20.39 -13.20
C LYS A 119 -14.39 -21.74 -13.80
N GLY A 120 -15.39 -21.75 -14.68
CA GLY A 120 -15.70 -22.92 -15.50
C GLY A 120 -15.08 -22.78 -16.88
N TYR A 121 -14.49 -23.85 -17.42
CA TYR A 121 -14.04 -23.88 -18.81
C TYR A 121 -14.22 -25.29 -19.40
N TYR A 122 -14.96 -25.40 -20.51
CA TYR A 122 -15.43 -26.66 -21.08
C TYR A 122 -15.98 -27.61 -20.02
N GLN A 123 -15.37 -28.79 -19.85
CA GLN A 123 -15.77 -29.85 -18.93
C GLN A 123 -15.13 -29.75 -17.55
N HIS A 124 -14.44 -28.65 -17.22
CA HIS A 124 -13.71 -28.50 -15.95
C HIS A 124 -14.12 -27.24 -15.19
N ASN A 125 -14.08 -27.34 -13.86
CA ASN A 125 -14.14 -26.22 -12.94
C ASN A 125 -12.78 -26.02 -12.28
N TYR A 126 -12.37 -24.77 -12.16
CA TYR A 126 -11.15 -24.33 -11.51
C TYR A 126 -11.56 -23.51 -10.30
N GLU A 127 -11.03 -23.86 -9.14
CA GLU A 127 -11.21 -23.13 -7.90
C GLU A 127 -9.84 -22.86 -7.30
N CYS A 128 -9.56 -21.60 -7.02
CA CYS A 128 -8.43 -21.21 -6.21
C CYS A 128 -8.96 -20.48 -4.97
N SER A 129 -8.36 -20.71 -3.80
CA SER A 129 -8.71 -19.98 -2.58
C SER A 129 -7.48 -19.65 -1.74
N ARG A 130 -7.58 -18.57 -0.94
CA ARG A 130 -6.59 -18.19 0.07
C ARG A 130 -7.24 -18.12 1.43
N ALA A 131 -6.71 -18.86 2.38
CA ALA A 131 -7.18 -18.85 3.76
C ALA A 131 -6.02 -19.18 4.71
N HIS A 132 -5.97 -18.52 5.87
CA HIS A 132 -4.99 -18.82 6.93
C HIS A 132 -3.53 -18.88 6.47
N GLY A 133 -3.14 -17.98 5.55
CA GLY A 133 -1.77 -17.94 5.02
C GLY A 133 -1.46 -19.02 3.97
N LYS A 134 -2.44 -19.80 3.54
CA LYS A 134 -2.30 -20.84 2.52
C LYS A 134 -3.05 -20.50 1.25
N THR A 135 -2.54 -21.00 0.12
CA THR A 135 -3.24 -20.95 -1.17
C THR A 135 -3.55 -22.36 -1.65
N LYS A 136 -4.83 -22.62 -1.91
CA LYS A 136 -5.33 -23.91 -2.39
C LYS A 136 -5.84 -23.79 -3.82
N THR A 137 -5.56 -24.79 -4.64
CA THR A 137 -5.96 -24.88 -6.05
C THR A 137 -6.58 -26.24 -6.32
N VAL A 138 -7.80 -26.25 -6.85
CA VAL A 138 -8.56 -27.46 -7.14
C VAL A 138 -9.12 -27.39 -8.56
N ILE A 139 -8.98 -28.47 -9.31
CA ILE A 139 -9.61 -28.66 -10.62
C ILE A 139 -10.53 -29.87 -10.52
N THR A 140 -11.79 -29.71 -10.91
CA THR A 140 -12.78 -30.79 -10.91
C THR A 140 -13.41 -30.99 -12.29
N ALA A 141 -13.73 -32.24 -12.64
CA ALA A 141 -14.54 -32.56 -13.80
C ALA A 141 -16.01 -32.19 -13.54
N LYS A 142 -16.64 -31.41 -14.43
CA LYS A 142 -18.04 -30.95 -14.27
C LYS A 142 -19.05 -32.09 -14.25
N ALA A 143 -18.84 -33.12 -15.06
CA ALA A 143 -19.80 -34.21 -15.23
C ALA A 143 -19.86 -35.14 -14.02
N THR A 144 -18.72 -35.43 -13.39
CA THR A 144 -18.60 -36.42 -12.31
C THR A 144 -18.26 -35.84 -10.95
N GLY A 145 -17.79 -34.59 -10.89
CA GLY A 145 -17.24 -33.99 -9.68
C GLY A 145 -15.84 -34.49 -9.31
N ASN A 146 -15.25 -35.40 -10.09
CA ASN A 146 -13.93 -35.97 -9.79
C ASN A 146 -12.85 -34.90 -9.74
N ILE A 147 -12.02 -34.95 -8.70
CA ILE A 147 -10.85 -34.08 -8.54
C ILE A 147 -9.77 -34.54 -9.51
N ILE A 148 -9.39 -33.65 -10.43
CA ILE A 148 -8.33 -33.86 -11.42
C ILE A 148 -6.99 -33.38 -10.84
N PHE A 149 -7.04 -32.28 -10.09
CA PHE A 149 -5.87 -31.69 -9.44
C PHE A 149 -6.28 -31.05 -8.14
N ASN A 150 -5.48 -31.23 -7.10
CA ASN A 150 -5.66 -30.59 -5.80
C ASN A 150 -4.28 -30.34 -5.19
N PHE A 151 -3.98 -29.08 -4.93
CA PHE A 151 -2.72 -28.67 -4.36
C PHE A 151 -2.94 -27.53 -3.37
N GLU A 152 -2.23 -27.59 -2.25
CA GLU A 152 -2.20 -26.56 -1.22
C GLU A 152 -0.75 -26.23 -0.91
N GLN A 153 -0.44 -24.94 -0.82
CA GLN A 153 0.88 -24.42 -0.46
C GLN A 153 0.75 -23.35 0.61
N ASP A 154 1.82 -23.17 1.39
CA ASP A 154 1.98 -22.02 2.26
C ASP A 154 2.33 -20.79 1.43
N GLY A 155 1.64 -19.68 1.69
CA GLY A 155 1.77 -18.46 0.91
C GLY A 155 1.18 -18.57 -0.50
N TYR A 156 1.61 -17.64 -1.36
CA TYR A 156 1.27 -17.61 -2.78
C TYR A 156 2.56 -17.60 -3.57
N ASP A 157 2.78 -18.64 -4.36
CA ASP A 157 3.88 -18.76 -5.29
C ASP A 157 3.43 -19.57 -6.51
N ILE A 158 3.40 -18.92 -7.67
CA ILE A 158 2.96 -19.56 -8.91
C ILE A 158 4.01 -20.54 -9.44
N ASP A 159 5.29 -20.33 -9.15
CA ASP A 159 6.36 -21.21 -9.61
C ASP A 159 6.37 -22.50 -8.79
N VAL A 160 6.06 -22.42 -7.49
CA VAL A 160 5.79 -23.61 -6.66
C VAL A 160 4.60 -24.41 -7.22
N LEU A 161 3.52 -23.75 -7.65
CA LEU A 161 2.39 -24.42 -8.31
C LEU A 161 2.82 -25.12 -9.61
N ARG A 162 3.62 -24.44 -10.44
CA ARG A 162 4.09 -24.96 -11.74
C ARG A 162 5.00 -26.17 -11.61
N GLN A 163 5.73 -26.28 -10.51
CA GLN A 163 6.63 -27.40 -10.22
C GLN A 163 5.90 -28.68 -9.76
N GLN A 164 4.60 -28.61 -9.45
CA GLN A 164 3.86 -29.77 -8.97
C GLN A 164 3.65 -30.81 -10.07
N SER A 165 3.96 -32.08 -9.79
CA SER A 165 3.78 -33.19 -10.74
C SER A 165 2.33 -33.34 -11.24
N GLY A 166 1.37 -33.10 -10.34
CA GLY A 166 -0.05 -33.07 -10.70
C GLY A 166 -0.41 -31.91 -11.65
N PHE A 167 0.33 -30.79 -11.61
CA PHE A 167 0.12 -29.66 -12.50
C PHE A 167 0.81 -29.87 -13.86
N THR A 168 2.03 -30.41 -13.86
CA THR A 168 2.79 -30.67 -15.10
C THR A 168 2.14 -31.75 -15.97
N SER A 169 1.38 -32.66 -15.37
CA SER A 169 0.60 -33.69 -16.09
C SER A 169 -0.73 -33.19 -16.70
N LEU A 170 -1.17 -31.96 -16.36
CA LEU A 170 -2.36 -31.35 -16.96
C LEU A 170 -2.11 -31.01 -18.45
N THR A 171 -3.18 -30.95 -19.23
CA THR A 171 -3.10 -30.42 -20.60
C THR A 171 -2.70 -28.95 -20.58
N GLY A 172 -2.02 -28.46 -21.64
CA GLY A 172 -1.60 -27.04 -21.70
C GLY A 172 -2.74 -26.05 -21.51
N ARG A 173 -3.96 -26.38 -21.98
CA ARG A 173 -5.15 -25.55 -21.76
C ARG A 173 -5.64 -25.57 -20.31
N GLN A 174 -5.54 -26.70 -19.62
CA GLN A 174 -5.85 -26.79 -18.19
C GLN A 174 -4.82 -26.01 -17.36
N GLN A 175 -3.54 -26.10 -17.70
CA GLN A 175 -2.49 -25.30 -17.07
C GLN A 175 -2.76 -23.80 -17.23
N GLU A 176 -3.02 -23.33 -18.45
CA GLU A 176 -3.35 -21.93 -18.75
C GLU A 176 -4.54 -21.44 -17.90
N LYS A 177 -5.65 -22.20 -17.87
CA LYS A 177 -6.86 -21.80 -17.11
C LYS A 177 -6.69 -21.90 -15.60
N CYS A 178 -5.88 -22.85 -15.13
CA CYS A 178 -5.49 -22.94 -13.74
C CYS A 178 -4.65 -21.72 -13.33
N GLU A 179 -3.65 -21.32 -14.13
CA GLU A 179 -2.85 -20.13 -13.87
C GLU A 179 -3.67 -18.84 -13.91
N GLU A 180 -4.58 -18.68 -14.89
CA GLU A 180 -5.51 -17.55 -14.92
C GLU A 180 -6.33 -17.49 -13.64
N CYS A 181 -6.86 -18.62 -13.18
CA CYS A 181 -7.65 -18.71 -11.96
C CYS A 181 -6.81 -18.34 -10.71
N TYR A 182 -5.56 -18.83 -10.68
CA TYR A 182 -4.61 -18.61 -9.59
C TYR A 182 -4.14 -17.16 -9.52
N LYS A 183 -3.80 -16.54 -10.65
CA LYS A 183 -3.31 -15.14 -10.75
C LYS A 183 -4.31 -14.12 -10.20
N GLU A 184 -5.61 -14.40 -10.27
CA GLU A 184 -6.63 -13.56 -9.64
C GLU A 184 -6.48 -13.44 -8.11
N LEU A 185 -5.79 -14.41 -7.48
CA LEU A 185 -5.49 -14.43 -6.05
C LEU A 185 -4.10 -13.86 -5.71
N THR A 186 -3.41 -13.19 -6.64
CA THR A 186 -2.15 -12.50 -6.31
C THR A 186 -2.33 -11.66 -5.02
N PRO A 187 -1.51 -11.86 -3.96
CA PRO A 187 -1.60 -11.22 -2.64
C PRO A 187 -1.84 -9.72 -2.67
N TYR A 188 -1.13 -9.04 -3.55
CA TYR A 188 -1.20 -7.60 -3.70
C TYR A 188 -1.37 -7.25 -5.17
N ARG A 189 -2.12 -6.17 -5.43
CA ARG A 189 -2.29 -5.61 -6.76
C ARG A 189 -1.69 -4.22 -6.74
N ASN A 190 -0.82 -3.93 -7.70
CA ASN A 190 -0.33 -2.58 -7.89
C ASN A 190 -1.46 -1.72 -8.47
N THR A 191 -1.73 -0.61 -7.81
CA THR A 191 -2.76 0.35 -8.20
C THR A 191 -2.18 1.74 -8.23
N SER A 192 -2.62 2.54 -9.20
CA SER A 192 -2.32 3.97 -9.26
C SER A 192 -3.51 4.75 -8.70
N VAL A 193 -3.24 5.74 -7.85
CA VAL A 193 -4.24 6.74 -7.45
C VAL A 193 -4.10 8.05 -8.22
N LEU A 194 -3.20 8.10 -9.20
CA LEU A 194 -3.13 9.17 -10.20
C LEU A 194 -4.11 8.88 -11.33
N ALA A 195 -4.84 9.89 -11.77
CA ALA A 195 -5.86 9.75 -12.79
C ALA A 195 -5.38 10.22 -14.16
N THR A 196 -5.77 9.46 -15.20
CA THR A 196 -5.53 9.79 -16.62
C THR A 196 -6.81 10.17 -17.38
N GLY A 197 -7.98 10.07 -16.73
CA GLY A 197 -9.29 10.31 -17.32
C GLY A 197 -9.89 11.68 -16.98
N GLN A 198 -11.20 11.85 -17.24
CA GLN A 198 -11.91 13.12 -17.02
C GLN A 198 -12.52 13.28 -15.62
N ASN A 199 -12.86 12.18 -14.94
CA ASN A 199 -13.39 12.23 -13.57
C ASN A 199 -12.25 12.19 -12.54
N THR A 200 -11.66 13.35 -12.28
CA THR A 200 -10.47 13.50 -11.44
C THR A 200 -10.72 14.41 -10.25
N LYS A 201 -10.00 14.17 -9.16
CA LYS A 201 -9.90 15.11 -8.04
C LYS A 201 -8.57 15.83 -8.13
N GLN A 202 -8.61 17.15 -8.25
CA GLN A 202 -7.40 17.97 -8.26
C GLN A 202 -6.81 18.06 -6.85
N ILE A 203 -5.54 17.72 -6.71
CA ILE A 203 -4.76 17.80 -5.47
C ILE A 203 -3.45 18.51 -5.82
N GLY A 204 -3.37 19.79 -5.47
CA GLY A 204 -2.32 20.69 -5.97
C GLY A 204 -2.32 20.77 -7.49
N VAL A 205 -1.17 20.51 -8.11
CA VAL A 205 -1.00 20.48 -9.58
C VAL A 205 -1.33 19.12 -10.21
N TYR A 206 -1.70 18.12 -9.42
CA TYR A 206 -1.87 16.74 -9.88
C TYR A 206 -3.33 16.32 -9.93
N ASN A 207 -3.63 15.41 -10.86
CA ASN A 207 -4.93 14.78 -10.99
C ASN A 207 -4.91 13.42 -10.31
N PHE A 208 -5.66 13.29 -9.22
CA PHE A 208 -5.88 12.02 -8.53
C PHE A 208 -7.22 11.42 -8.95
N VAL A 209 -7.40 10.11 -8.71
CA VAL A 209 -8.70 9.46 -8.85
C VAL A 209 -9.73 10.18 -7.99
N ASN A 210 -10.96 10.35 -8.48
CA ASN A 210 -12.04 10.96 -7.70
C ASN A 210 -12.65 9.95 -6.70
N ASP A 211 -11.79 9.43 -5.81
CA ASP A 211 -12.13 8.44 -4.79
C ASP A 211 -11.23 8.69 -3.57
N ALA A 212 -11.74 9.48 -2.62
CA ALA A 212 -11.03 9.82 -1.38
C ALA A 212 -10.71 8.56 -0.54
N GLY A 213 -11.51 7.50 -0.66
CA GLY A 213 -11.27 6.22 0.00
C GLY A 213 -9.98 5.57 -0.51
N LYS A 214 -9.82 5.44 -1.83
CA LYS A 214 -8.60 4.92 -2.45
C LYS A 214 -7.39 5.81 -2.20
N ILE A 215 -7.54 7.13 -2.26
CA ILE A 215 -6.46 8.06 -1.93
C ILE A 215 -6.02 7.86 -0.48
N SER A 216 -6.95 7.75 0.48
CA SER A 216 -6.62 7.52 1.89
C SER A 216 -5.94 6.17 2.14
N GLU A 217 -6.36 5.11 1.44
CA GLU A 217 -5.71 3.79 1.49
C GLU A 217 -4.26 3.87 0.99
N ALA A 218 -4.03 4.55 -0.14
CA ALA A 218 -2.70 4.77 -0.70
C ALA A 218 -1.80 5.57 0.25
N ILE A 219 -2.31 6.63 0.88
CA ILE A 219 -1.57 7.43 1.86
C ILE A 219 -1.09 6.54 3.02
N VAL A 220 -1.97 5.73 3.61
CA VAL A 220 -1.61 4.85 4.74
C VAL A 220 -0.48 3.88 4.36
N ILE A 221 -0.59 3.26 3.18
CA ILE A 221 0.42 2.32 2.68
C ILE A 221 1.75 3.03 2.42
N ILE A 222 1.74 4.20 1.78
CA ILE A 222 2.94 4.99 1.50
C ILE A 222 3.64 5.42 2.80
N LEU A 223 2.89 5.96 3.78
CA LEU A 223 3.46 6.35 5.07
C LEU A 223 4.08 5.14 5.79
N TYR A 224 3.45 3.96 5.69
CA TYR A 224 4.00 2.74 6.23
C TYR A 224 5.31 2.32 5.54
N MET A 225 5.36 2.36 4.21
CA MET A 225 6.57 2.07 3.45
C MET A 225 7.71 3.02 3.84
N LEU A 226 7.42 4.33 3.98
CA LEU A 226 8.41 5.32 4.43
C LEU A 226 8.92 5.01 5.84
N ARG A 227 8.03 4.65 6.77
CA ARG A 227 8.45 4.23 8.11
C ARG A 227 9.36 3.01 8.06
N CYS A 228 9.05 2.01 7.22
CA CYS A 228 9.90 0.83 7.06
C CYS A 228 11.28 1.21 6.50
N CYS A 229 11.33 2.04 5.45
CA CYS A 229 12.59 2.53 4.89
C CYS A 229 13.46 3.20 5.96
N LEU A 230 12.87 4.06 6.80
CA LEU A 230 13.59 4.75 7.85
C LEU A 230 14.07 3.80 8.96
N ALA A 231 13.24 2.85 9.38
CA ALA A 231 13.56 1.90 10.45
C ALA A 231 14.64 0.87 10.05
N HIS A 232 14.67 0.48 8.78
CA HIS A 232 15.66 -0.44 8.24
C HIS A 232 16.95 0.26 7.77
N GLY A 233 16.95 1.59 7.66
CA GLY A 233 18.09 2.36 7.16
C GLY A 233 18.21 2.30 5.63
N ASP A 234 17.12 2.02 4.92
CA ASP A 234 17.06 1.90 3.45
C ASP A 234 17.01 3.26 2.74
N ILE A 235 17.46 4.32 3.41
CA ILE A 235 17.42 5.66 2.87
C ILE A 235 18.68 6.45 3.20
N SER A 236 19.15 7.22 2.23
CA SER A 236 20.19 8.22 2.45
C SER A 236 19.58 9.43 3.17
N PRO A 237 20.14 9.89 4.31
CA PRO A 237 19.63 11.04 5.05
C PRO A 237 20.07 12.36 4.38
N ASP A 238 19.67 12.55 3.13
CA ASP A 238 19.92 13.76 2.36
C ASP A 238 18.72 14.73 2.40
N GLU A 239 18.88 15.90 1.78
CA GLU A 239 17.85 16.93 1.76
C GLU A 239 16.57 16.51 1.03
N SER A 240 16.70 15.73 -0.04
CA SER A 240 15.56 15.23 -0.82
C SER A 240 14.73 14.22 -0.01
N ALA A 241 15.41 13.33 0.70
CA ALA A 241 14.80 12.42 1.65
C ALA A 241 14.12 13.19 2.79
N ASN A 242 14.80 14.16 3.40
CA ASN A 242 14.24 14.96 4.48
C ASN A 242 12.96 15.71 4.04
N GLU A 243 12.92 16.18 2.78
CA GLU A 243 11.72 16.79 2.19
C GLU A 243 10.55 15.80 2.06
N VAL A 244 10.81 14.54 1.68
CA VAL A 244 9.78 13.49 1.71
C VAL A 244 9.23 13.32 3.13
N TYR A 245 10.08 13.19 4.14
CA TYR A 245 9.63 12.99 5.52
C TYR A 245 8.93 14.21 6.10
N LYS A 246 9.25 15.42 5.64
CA LYS A 246 8.51 16.63 5.97
C LYS A 246 7.04 16.50 5.58
N TYR A 247 6.77 16.19 4.32
CA TYR A 247 5.37 16.09 3.86
C TYR A 247 4.69 14.81 4.34
N ALA A 248 5.43 13.71 4.55
CA ALA A 248 4.90 12.52 5.21
C ALA A 248 4.46 12.82 6.65
N TYR A 249 5.26 13.60 7.39
CA TYR A 249 4.91 14.09 8.73
C TYR A 249 3.65 14.95 8.71
N GLU A 250 3.55 15.94 7.82
CA GLU A 250 2.39 16.82 7.72
C GLU A 250 1.11 16.05 7.36
N VAL A 251 1.20 15.11 6.41
CA VAL A 251 0.09 14.24 5.99
C VAL A 251 -0.34 13.30 7.11
N LEU A 252 0.60 12.73 7.89
CA LEU A 252 0.27 11.89 9.04
C LEU A 252 -0.34 12.69 10.21
N CYS A 253 0.24 13.85 10.51
CA CYS A 253 -0.11 14.63 11.70
C CYS A 253 -1.49 15.25 11.63
N ALA A 254 -1.94 15.71 10.46
CA ALA A 254 -3.22 16.38 10.30
C ALA A 254 -4.42 15.52 10.79
N PRO A 255 -4.64 14.29 10.30
CA PRO A 255 -5.68 13.39 10.81
C PRO A 255 -5.38 12.90 12.23
N LEU A 256 -4.12 12.66 12.59
CA LEU A 256 -3.74 12.18 13.93
C LEU A 256 -4.11 13.17 15.04
N LYS A 257 -3.95 14.47 14.79
CA LYS A 257 -4.32 15.53 15.75
C LYS A 257 -5.83 15.58 16.02
N LYS A 258 -6.68 15.06 15.12
CA LYS A 258 -8.15 14.98 15.29
C LYS A 258 -8.60 13.75 16.11
N LEU A 259 -7.68 12.84 16.45
CA LEU A 259 -7.97 11.67 17.29
C LEU A 259 -7.92 11.98 18.81
N LYS A 260 -7.42 13.16 19.18
CA LYS A 260 -7.54 13.70 20.54
C LYS A 260 -8.99 14.08 20.84
#